data_AF-L7UUR4-F1
#
_entry.id   AF-L7UUR4-F1
#
_cell.length_a   1.000
_cell.length_b   1.000
_cell.length_c   1.000
_cell.angle_alpha   90.00
_cell.angle_beta   90.00
_cell.angle_gamma   90.00
#
_symmetry.space_group_name_H-M   'P 1'
#
loop_
_entity.id
_entity.type
_entity.pdbx_description
1 polymer ?
#
loop_
_entity_poly.entity_id
_entity_poly.type
_entity_poly.pdbx_seq_one_letter_code
_entity_poly.pdbx_strand_id
1 'polypeptide(L)'
;YDWDVANEAIELADKTETGVRKSYWSEIIGPDYIYWAFRFARDAVDEISAGYSYGKPLLFYNDYNEFDPLKKKAIIENLGRSTDEHGSVFSEHLIDGLGFQSH
;
A
#
# COMPACT_ATOMS: atom_id res chain seq x y z
N TYR A 1 -15.74 -6.50 -5.71
CA TYR A 1 -15.34 -6.45 -4.30
C TYR A 1 -13.93 -5.87 -4.23
N ASP A 2 -13.47 -5.41 -3.08
CA ASP A 2 -12.17 -4.75 -2.88
C ASP A 2 -11.20 -5.63 -2.08
N TRP A 3 -9.93 -5.22 -2.06
CA TRP A 3 -8.88 -5.85 -1.28
C TRP A 3 -8.05 -4.79 -0.58
N ASP A 4 -7.91 -4.91 0.73
CA ASP A 4 -6.87 -4.23 1.49
C ASP A 4 -5.54 -4.94 1.23
N VAL A 5 -4.79 -4.47 0.23
CA VAL A 5 -3.55 -5.10 -0.23
C VAL A 5 -2.46 -5.02 0.83
N ALA A 6 -2.38 -3.87 1.49
CA ALA A 6 -1.56 -3.67 2.67
C ALA A 6 -2.41 -3.03 3.76
N ASN A 7 -2.30 -3.59 4.97
CA ASN A 7 -3.04 -3.15 6.14
C ASN A 7 -2.05 -2.70 7.24
N GLU A 8 -2.25 -1.50 7.78
CA GLU A 8 -1.56 -0.98 8.97
C GLU A 8 -0.04 -0.98 8.88
N ALA A 9 0.47 -0.70 7.68
CA ALA A 9 1.89 -0.78 7.35
C ALA A 9 2.73 0.38 7.91
N ILE A 10 2.09 1.45 8.40
CA ILE A 10 2.76 2.62 8.96
C ILE A 10 2.61 2.65 10.49
N GLU A 11 3.74 2.73 11.19
CA GLU A 11 3.79 2.88 12.64
C GLU A 11 4.94 3.80 13.05
N LEU A 12 4.60 5.04 13.43
CA LEU A 12 5.59 6.06 13.78
C LEU A 12 6.27 5.77 15.13
N ALA A 13 5.61 5.02 16.02
CA ALA A 13 6.18 4.62 17.31
C ALA A 13 7.42 3.72 17.15
N ASP A 14 7.55 3.02 16.02
CA ASP A 14 8.69 2.16 15.71
C ASP A 14 9.96 2.96 15.39
N LYS A 15 9.83 4.26 15.11
CA LYS A 15 10.93 5.20 14.81
C LYS A 15 11.83 4.71 13.67
N THR A 16 11.24 4.10 12.65
CA THR A 16 11.93 3.80 11.39
C THR A 16 12.10 5.08 10.57
N GLU A 17 13.08 5.12 9.67
CA GLU A 17 13.37 6.29 8.84
C GLU A 17 12.17 6.71 7.97
N THR A 18 11.45 5.73 7.44
CA THR A 18 10.31 5.94 6.54
C THR A 18 8.96 5.91 7.27
N GLY A 19 8.91 5.56 8.55
CA GLY A 19 7.67 5.30 9.27
C GLY A 19 7.00 3.95 8.93
N VAL A 20 7.60 3.14 8.05
CA VAL A 20 7.17 1.76 7.79
C VAL A 20 7.34 0.94 9.07
N ARG A 21 6.29 0.21 9.45
CA ARG A 21 6.24 -0.64 10.64
C ARG A 21 7.33 -1.71 10.61
N LYS A 22 8.00 -1.91 11.74
CA LYS A 22 8.89 -3.06 11.97
C LYS A 22 8.07 -4.35 11.95
N SER A 23 8.21 -5.09 10.87
CA SER A 23 7.51 -6.35 10.59
C SER A 23 8.41 -7.29 9.80
N TYR A 24 8.06 -8.57 9.76
CA TYR A 24 8.76 -9.53 8.91
C TYR A 24 8.77 -9.11 7.43
N TRP A 25 7.72 -8.43 6.95
CA TRP A 25 7.69 -7.87 5.59
C TRP A 25 8.82 -6.87 5.37
N SER A 26 8.92 -5.86 6.24
CA SER A 26 9.96 -4.84 6.17
C SER A 26 11.37 -5.37 6.43
N GLU A 27 11.52 -6.42 7.23
CA GLU A 27 12.81 -7.02 7.57
C GLU A 27 13.35 -7.89 6.43
N ILE A 28 12.48 -8.66 5.77
CA ILE A 28 12.86 -9.62 4.74
C ILE A 28 12.96 -8.95 3.37
N ILE A 29 11.98 -8.11 3.02
CA ILE A 29 11.88 -7.49 1.68
C ILE A 29 12.47 -6.07 1.67
N GLY A 30 12.47 -5.40 2.83
CA GLY A 30 12.84 -3.99 2.95
C GLY A 30 11.61 -3.07 2.96
N PRO A 31 11.82 -1.75 3.17
CA PRO A 31 10.74 -0.78 3.34
C PRO A 31 9.85 -0.61 2.09
N ASP A 32 10.33 -1.06 0.93
CA ASP A 32 9.62 -0.95 -0.36
C ASP A 32 8.60 -2.08 -0.58
N TYR A 33 8.42 -2.99 0.37
CA TYR A 33 7.48 -4.10 0.24
C TYR A 33 6.05 -3.66 -0.07
N ILE A 34 5.63 -2.47 0.38
CA ILE A 34 4.30 -1.91 0.08
C ILE A 34 4.16 -1.73 -1.44
N TYR A 35 5.18 -1.19 -2.13
CA TYR A 35 5.17 -1.07 -3.59
C TYR A 35 5.02 -2.45 -4.24
N TRP A 36 5.82 -3.42 -3.82
CA TRP A 36 5.81 -4.77 -4.39
C TRP A 36 4.47 -5.49 -4.18
N ALA A 37 3.85 -5.34 -3.01
CA ALA A 37 2.53 -5.89 -2.74
C ALA A 37 1.48 -5.35 -3.71
N PHE A 38 1.46 -4.03 -3.92
CA PHE A 38 0.56 -3.39 -4.88
C PHE A 38 0.87 -3.76 -6.33
N ARG A 39 2.15 -3.86 -6.69
CA ARG A 39 2.58 -4.23 -8.03
C ARG A 39 2.07 -5.63 -8.39
N PHE A 40 2.35 -6.61 -7.54
CA PHE A 40 1.92 -7.98 -7.78
C PHE A 40 0.40 -8.14 -7.72
N ALA A 41 -0.29 -7.41 -6.83
CA ALA A 41 -1.74 -7.41 -6.81
C ALA A 41 -2.32 -6.82 -8.11
N ARG A 42 -1.78 -5.71 -8.61
CA ARG A 42 -2.22 -5.12 -9.88
C ARG A 42 -1.99 -6.04 -11.06
N ASP A 43 -0.78 -6.61 -11.17
CA ASP A 43 -0.43 -7.55 -12.25
C ASP A 43 -1.39 -8.75 -12.26
N ALA A 44 -1.67 -9.35 -11.09
CA ALA A 44 -2.60 -10.46 -10.96
C ALA A 44 -4.04 -10.05 -11.33
N VAL A 45 -4.51 -8.89 -10.86
CA VAL A 45 -5.84 -8.37 -11.16
C VAL A 45 -6.02 -8.11 -12.65
N ASP A 46 -5.02 -7.50 -13.30
CA ASP A 46 -5.09 -7.18 -14.71
C ASP A 46 -5.03 -8.45 -15.58
N GLU A 47 -4.23 -9.45 -15.20
CA GLU A 47 -4.16 -10.76 -15.88
C GLU A 47 -5.53 -11.48 -15.89
N ILE A 48 -6.18 -11.55 -14.73
CA ILE A 48 -7.45 -12.28 -14.58
C ILE A 48 -8.68 -11.43 -14.90
N SER A 49 -8.50 -10.12 -15.16
CA SER A 49 -9.60 -9.16 -15.38
C SER A 49 -10.50 -9.50 -16.56
N ALA A 50 -9.95 -10.14 -17.61
CA ALA A 50 -10.72 -10.61 -18.76
C ALA A 50 -11.74 -11.71 -18.39
N GLY A 51 -11.55 -12.40 -17.26
CA GLY A 51 -12.43 -13.47 -16.77
C GLY A 51 -13.53 -13.00 -15.81
N TYR A 52 -13.53 -11.75 -15.35
CA TYR A 52 -14.51 -11.28 -14.37
C TYR A 52 -15.81 -10.83 -15.02
N SER A 53 -16.88 -11.61 -14.83
CA SER A 53 -18.25 -11.21 -15.21
C SER A 53 -18.81 -10.06 -14.37
N TYR A 54 -18.18 -9.72 -13.24
CA TYR A 54 -18.66 -8.74 -12.26
C TYR A 54 -17.71 -7.55 -12.07
N GLY A 55 -16.71 -7.38 -12.95
CA GLY A 55 -15.69 -6.33 -12.86
C GLY A 55 -14.44 -6.73 -12.06
N LYS A 56 -13.35 -6.01 -12.28
CA LYS A 56 -12.07 -6.24 -11.57
C LYS A 56 -12.15 -5.79 -10.11
N PRO A 57 -11.51 -6.50 -9.16
CA PRO A 57 -11.44 -6.03 -7.79
C PRO A 57 -10.63 -4.74 -7.68
N LEU A 58 -11.02 -3.89 -6.74
CA LEU A 58 -10.33 -2.64 -6.44
C LEU A 58 -9.29 -2.86 -5.33
N LEU A 59 -8.15 -2.19 -5.44
CA LEU A 59 -7.01 -2.35 -4.55
C LEU A 59 -6.88 -1.15 -3.61
N PHE A 60 -6.89 -1.40 -2.30
CA PHE A 60 -6.87 -0.39 -1.26
C PHE A 60 -5.66 -0.54 -0.33
N TYR A 61 -5.18 0.59 0.18
CA TYR A 61 -4.32 0.64 1.36
C TYR A 61 -5.20 1.02 2.55
N ASN A 62 -5.15 0.26 3.65
CA ASN A 62 -6.01 0.49 4.81
C ASN A 62 -5.20 0.66 6.10
N ASP A 63 -5.62 1.58 6.97
CA ASP A 63 -4.92 1.88 8.22
C ASP A 63 -5.84 2.53 9.27
N TYR A 64 -5.39 2.54 10.53
CA TYR A 64 -6.00 3.27 11.66
C TYR A 64 -5.25 4.58 11.97
N ASN A 65 -5.88 5.46 12.75
CA ASN A 65 -5.33 6.78 13.12
C ASN A 65 -4.89 7.62 11.90
N GLU A 66 -5.49 7.38 10.76
CA GLU A 66 -5.28 8.06 9.49
C GLU A 66 -5.70 9.54 9.51
N PHE A 67 -6.46 9.94 10.54
CA PHE A 67 -6.72 11.35 10.85
C PHE A 67 -5.51 12.06 11.47
N ASP A 68 -4.58 11.35 12.10
CA ASP A 68 -3.37 11.93 12.67
C ASP A 68 -2.50 12.55 11.57
N PRO A 69 -2.11 13.83 11.67
CA PRO A 69 -1.38 14.51 10.61
C PRO A 69 -0.04 13.87 10.24
N LEU A 70 0.69 13.33 11.22
CA LEU A 70 1.99 12.71 10.97
C LEU A 70 1.81 11.34 10.34
N LYS A 71 0.87 10.53 10.85
CA LYS A 71 0.60 9.21 10.28
C LYS A 71 0.08 9.31 8.85
N LYS A 72 -0.88 10.22 8.59
CA LYS A 72 -1.37 10.53 7.24
C LYS A 72 -0.24 10.92 6.29
N LYS A 73 0.66 11.80 6.74
CA LYS A 73 1.80 12.24 5.94
C LYS A 73 2.69 11.05 5.59
N ALA A 74 3.03 10.21 6.55
CA ALA A 74 3.86 9.02 6.33
C ALA A 74 3.20 8.01 5.39
N ILE A 75 1.86 7.82 5.46
CA ILE A 75 1.12 6.99 4.49
C ILE A 75 1.29 7.54 3.07
N ILE A 76 1.03 8.83 2.87
CA ILE A 76 1.14 9.47 1.55
C ILE A 76 2.57 9.41 1.03
N GLU A 77 3.57 9.67 1.87
CA GLU A 77 4.97 9.63 1.49
C GLU A 77 5.40 8.22 1.08
N ASN A 78 5.00 7.18 1.81
CA ASN A 78 5.37 5.80 1.45
C ASN A 78 4.69 5.31 0.18
N LEU A 79 3.42 5.65 -0.04
CA LEU A 79 2.71 5.31 -1.28
C LEU A 79 3.22 6.13 -2.49
N GLY A 80 3.78 7.31 -2.24
CA GLY A 80 4.38 8.18 -3.26
C GLY A 80 5.87 7.97 -3.49
N ARG A 81 6.55 7.15 -2.67
CA ARG A 81 8.00 6.90 -2.74
C ARG A 81 8.32 5.93 -3.87
N SER A 82 9.15 6.38 -4.81
CA SER A 82 9.68 5.52 -5.87
C SER A 82 10.67 4.51 -5.31
N THR A 83 10.77 3.36 -5.98
CA THR A 83 11.86 2.41 -5.76
C THR A 83 13.04 2.74 -6.69
N ASP A 84 14.15 2.03 -6.56
CA ASP A 84 15.34 2.28 -7.38
C ASP A 84 15.11 2.03 -8.88
N GLU A 85 14.32 1.01 -9.22
CA GLU A 85 14.10 0.55 -10.60
C GLU A 85 12.71 0.91 -11.15
N HIS A 86 11.78 1.30 -10.27
CA HIS A 86 10.38 1.54 -10.61
C HIS A 86 9.86 2.85 -10.01
N GLY A 87 8.65 3.23 -10.41
CA GLY A 87 7.93 4.33 -9.80
C GLY A 87 7.44 3.99 -8.38
N SER A 88 6.39 4.69 -7.98
CA SER A 88 5.68 4.48 -6.72
C SER A 88 4.31 3.87 -6.95
N VAL A 89 3.64 3.48 -5.86
CA VAL A 89 2.25 3.01 -5.89
C VAL A 89 1.35 4.03 -6.60
N PHE A 90 1.57 5.32 -6.34
CA PHE A 90 0.83 6.41 -6.99
C PHE A 90 1.23 6.64 -8.44
N SER A 91 2.52 6.76 -8.76
CA SER A 91 2.93 7.11 -10.14
C SER A 91 2.61 6.01 -11.15
N GLU A 92 2.57 4.75 -10.70
CA GLU A 92 2.23 3.59 -11.53
C GLU A 92 0.75 3.20 -11.46
N HIS A 93 -0.10 3.97 -10.78
CA HIS A 93 -1.55 3.72 -10.67
C HIS A 93 -1.89 2.31 -10.14
N LEU A 94 -1.10 1.83 -9.18
CA LEU A 94 -1.27 0.48 -8.64
C LEU A 94 -2.42 0.38 -7.61
N ILE A 95 -2.86 1.51 -7.07
CA ILE A 95 -3.90 1.63 -6.04
C ILE A 95 -5.17 2.30 -6.60
N ASP A 96 -6.33 1.85 -6.12
CA ASP A 96 -7.64 2.41 -6.49
C ASP A 96 -8.25 3.29 -5.39
N GLY A 97 -7.83 3.13 -4.13
CA GLY A 97 -8.29 4.00 -3.05
C GLY A 97 -7.57 3.80 -1.71
N LEU A 98 -7.97 4.60 -0.73
CA LEU A 98 -7.50 4.53 0.66
C LEU A 98 -8.66 4.15 1.58
N GLY A 99 -8.44 3.14 2.41
CA GLY A 99 -9.34 2.71 3.48
C GLY A 99 -9.08 3.50 4.76
N PHE A 100 -10.16 4.05 5.33
CA PHE A 100 -10.15 4.80 6.58
C PHE A 100 -10.89 3.97 7.63
N GLN A 101 -10.16 3.25 8.49
CA GLN A 101 -10.75 2.33 9.46
C GLN A 101 -11.73 3.04 10.43
N SER A 102 -11.50 4.32 10.72
CA SER A 102 -12.44 5.15 11.52
C SER A 102 -12.80 4.55 12.88
N HIS A 103 -11.81 3.97 13.57
CA HIS A 103 -11.92 3.52 14.96
C HIS A 103 -12.12 4.67 15.96
#